data_AF-A0A724INJ0-F1
#
_entry.id   AF-A0A724INJ0-F1
#
_cell.length_a   1.000
_cell.length_b   1.000
_cell.length_c   1.000
_cell.angle_alpha   90.00
_cell.angle_beta   90.00
_cell.angle_gamma   90.00
#
_symmetry.space_group_name_H-M   'P 1'
#
loop_
_entity.id
_entity.type
_entity.pdbx_description
1 polymer ?
#
loop_
_entity_poly.entity_id
_entity_poly.type
_entity_poly.pdbx_seq_one_letter_code
_entity_poly.pdbx_strand_id
1 'polypeptide(L)'
;MTGFDLRLWRKSQGWTQAQAALAMGCGERSWRRYEESGPPVMLERAIISMELKWSLSRFSTLDKEQILQYLDASLHDVPARCG
;
A
#
# COMPACT_ATOMS: atom_id res chain seq x y z
N MET A 1 0.81 3.79 -9.24
CA MET A 1 -0.06 4.44 -8.24
C MET A 1 -0.08 5.95 -8.51
N THR A 2 -1.24 6.62 -8.56
CA THR A 2 -1.32 8.09 -8.70
C THR A 2 -1.04 8.80 -7.36
N GLY A 3 -0.87 10.12 -7.36
CA GLY A 3 -0.76 10.89 -6.11
C GLY A 3 -2.03 10.83 -5.26
N PHE A 4 -3.19 10.75 -5.89
CA PHE A 4 -4.47 10.52 -5.22
C PHE A 4 -4.50 9.15 -4.53
N ASP A 5 -4.09 8.09 -5.22
CA ASP A 5 -4.03 6.73 -4.66
C ASP A 5 -3.08 6.68 -3.46
N LEU A 6 -1.92 7.33 -3.54
CA LEU A 6 -0.97 7.43 -2.42
C LEU A 6 -1.60 8.11 -1.20
N ARG A 7 -2.34 9.21 -1.42
CA ARG A 7 -3.04 9.93 -0.35
C ARG A 7 -4.13 9.07 0.27
N LEU A 8 -4.87 8.32 -0.55
CA LEU A 8 -5.92 7.41 -0.08
C LEU A 8 -5.33 6.28 0.77
N TRP A 9 -4.27 5.62 0.28
CA TRP A 9 -3.53 4.60 1.03
C TRP A 9 -3.01 5.15 2.36
N ARG A 10 -2.38 6.33 2.38
CA ARG A 10 -1.90 6.90 3.65
C ARG A 10 -3.04 7.11 4.65
N LYS A 11 -4.19 7.60 4.17
CA LYS A 11 -5.38 7.81 5.01
C LYS A 11 -5.96 6.49 5.52
N SER A 12 -5.92 5.40 4.75
CA SER A 12 -6.38 4.09 5.23
C SER A 12 -5.51 3.55 6.37
N GLN A 13 -4.23 3.93 6.41
CA GLN A 13 -3.34 3.64 7.54
C GLN A 13 -3.58 4.55 8.77
N GLY A 14 -4.41 5.60 8.65
CA GLY A 14 -4.60 6.60 9.69
C GLY A 14 -3.36 7.50 9.90
N TRP A 15 -2.45 7.58 8.93
CA TRP A 15 -1.17 8.27 9.08
C TRP A 15 -1.24 9.75 8.64
N THR A 16 -0.51 10.59 9.37
CA THR A 16 -0.12 11.92 8.91
C THR A 16 0.94 11.82 7.80
N GLN A 17 1.13 12.89 7.02
CA GLN A 17 2.17 12.92 5.98
C GLN A 17 3.57 12.70 6.56
N ALA A 18 3.85 13.26 7.74
CA ALA A 18 5.13 13.08 8.45
C ALA A 18 5.35 11.61 8.86
N GLN A 19 4.32 10.94 9.40
CA GLN A 19 4.41 9.52 9.79
C GLN A 19 4.66 8.62 8.58
N ALA A 20 3.95 8.85 7.47
CA ALA A 20 4.13 8.07 6.26
C ALA A 20 5.52 8.29 5.63
N ALA A 21 5.99 9.55 5.63
CA ALA A 21 7.33 9.89 5.16
C ALA A 21 8.42 9.19 5.99
N LEU A 22 8.28 9.21 7.33
CA LEU A 22 9.18 8.52 8.25
C LEU A 22 9.18 7.00 8.01
N ALA A 23 8.00 6.38 7.92
CA ALA A 23 7.86 4.94 7.68
C ALA A 23 8.51 4.51 6.36
N MET A 24 8.44 5.36 5.33
CA MET A 24 8.98 5.09 4.00
C MET A 24 10.41 5.64 3.80
N GLY A 25 11.05 6.16 4.85
CA GLY A 25 12.43 6.64 4.80
C GLY A 25 12.65 7.84 3.88
N CYS A 26 11.67 8.73 3.77
CA CYS A 26 11.77 9.95 2.95
C CYS A 26 11.38 11.21 3.72
N GLY A 27 11.66 12.38 3.15
CA GLY A 27 11.29 13.66 3.76
C GLY A 27 9.80 13.98 3.58
N GLU A 28 9.18 14.64 4.57
CA GLU A 28 7.77 15.05 4.51
C GLU A 28 7.45 15.92 3.28
N ARG A 29 8.37 16.82 2.90
CA ARG A 29 8.22 17.64 1.68
C ARG A 29 8.12 16.77 0.42
N SER A 30 8.95 15.72 0.34
CA SER A 30 8.91 14.76 -0.77
C SER A 30 7.58 14.03 -0.77
N TRP A 31 7.09 13.59 0.40
CA TRP A 31 5.78 12.97 0.53
C TRP A 31 4.64 13.84 0.01
N ARG A 32 4.59 15.12 0.41
CA ARG A 32 3.58 16.06 -0.10
C ARG A 32 3.60 16.16 -1.62
N ARG A 33 4.80 16.32 -2.20
CA ARG A 33 4.99 16.34 -3.66
C ARG A 33 4.50 15.05 -4.30
N TYR A 34 4.77 13.89 -3.70
CA TYR A 34 4.32 12.61 -4.24
C TYR A 34 2.79 12.47 -4.22
N GLU A 35 2.09 13.04 -3.25
CA GLU A 35 0.62 13.08 -3.27
C GLU A 35 0.05 14.03 -4.33
N GLU A 36 0.83 14.99 -4.80
CA GLU A 36 0.43 15.94 -5.84
C GLU A 36 0.74 15.40 -7.25
N SER A 37 1.95 14.90 -7.47
CA SER A 37 2.46 14.52 -8.79
C SER A 37 2.58 13.02 -9.02
N GLY A 38 2.34 12.20 -7.99
CA GLY A 38 2.59 10.77 -7.99
C GLY A 38 3.94 10.39 -7.36
N PRO A 39 4.03 9.20 -6.74
CA PRO A 39 5.25 8.70 -6.13
C PRO A 39 6.26 8.19 -7.16
N PRO A 40 7.57 8.17 -6.84
CA PRO A 40 8.54 7.41 -7.62
C PRO A 40 8.25 5.90 -7.52
N VAL A 41 8.62 5.15 -8.56
CA VAL A 41 8.42 3.69 -8.64
C VAL A 41 8.98 2.95 -7.41
N MET A 42 10.11 3.42 -6.87
CA MET A 42 10.71 2.83 -5.68
C MET A 42 9.80 2.91 -4.45
N LEU A 43 9.08 4.03 -4.26
CA LEU A 43 8.15 4.19 -3.15
C LEU A 43 6.91 3.31 -3.36
N GLU A 44 6.39 3.22 -4.59
CA GLU A 44 5.29 2.31 -4.90
C GLU A 44 5.64 0.86 -4.57
N ARG A 45 6.85 0.40 -4.94
CA ARG A 45 7.34 -0.95 -4.61
C ARG A 45 7.54 -1.16 -3.11
N ALA A 46 8.03 -0.14 -2.39
CA ALA A 46 8.19 -0.22 -0.94
C ALA A 46 6.84 -0.41 -0.24
N ILE A 47 5.82 0.35 -0.65
CA ILE A 47 4.46 0.24 -0.13
C ILE A 47 3.88 -1.16 -0.41
N ILE A 48 3.94 -1.63 -1.67
CA ILE A 48 3.47 -2.98 -2.03
C ILE A 48 4.19 -4.05 -1.22
N SER A 49 5.52 -3.92 -1.06
CA SER A 49 6.29 -4.87 -0.26
C SER A 49 5.90 -4.86 1.22
N MET A 50 5.53 -3.71 1.78
CA MET A 50 5.09 -3.60 3.16
C MET A 50 3.74 -4.28 3.36
N GLU A 51 2.76 -3.97 2.50
CA GLU A 51 1.43 -4.59 2.54
C GLU A 51 1.53 -6.12 2.39
N LEU A 52 2.35 -6.58 1.44
CA LEU A 52 2.58 -8.00 1.24
C LEU A 52 3.19 -8.66 2.49
N LYS A 53 4.16 -8.02 3.16
CA LYS A 53 4.74 -8.54 4.41
C LYS A 53 3.69 -8.66 5.51
N TRP A 54 2.78 -7.70 5.63
CA TRP A 54 1.68 -7.78 6.58
C TRP A 54 0.71 -8.92 6.25
N SER A 55 0.29 -9.07 4.99
CA SER A 55 -0.55 -10.18 4.55
C SER A 55 0.12 -11.54 4.80
N LEU A 56 1.41 -11.68 4.44
CA LEU A 56 2.14 -12.92 4.64
C LEU A 56 2.31 -13.27 6.12
N SER A 57 2.50 -12.28 6.99
CA SER A 57 2.55 -12.52 8.44
C SER A 57 1.25 -13.13 8.97
N ARG A 58 0.10 -12.72 8.43
CA ARG A 58 -1.21 -13.28 8.77
C ARG A 58 -1.36 -14.73 8.32
N PHE A 59 -0.74 -15.12 7.19
CA PHE A 59 -0.83 -16.51 6.70
C PHE A 59 -0.18 -17.52 7.63
N SER A 60 0.77 -17.10 8.47
CA SER A 60 1.38 -17.98 9.48
C SER A 60 0.38 -18.55 10.50
N THR A 61 -0.81 -17.94 10.64
CA THR A 61 -1.84 -18.35 11.59
C THR A 61 -3.09 -18.92 10.92
N LEU A 62 -3.09 -19.09 9.59
CA LEU A 62 -4.24 -19.55 8.81
C LEU A 62 -3.98 -20.93 8.22
N ASP A 63 -5.04 -21.72 8.04
CA ASP A 63 -4.98 -22.95 7.26
C ASP A 63 -5.04 -22.67 5.74
N LYS A 64 -4.87 -23.73 4.96
CA LYS A 64 -4.83 -23.64 3.50
C LYS A 64 -6.12 -23.07 2.92
N GLU A 65 -7.28 -23.55 3.37
CA GLU A 65 -8.58 -23.09 2.88
C GLU A 65 -8.80 -21.61 3.17
N GLN A 66 -8.45 -21.15 4.37
CA GLN A 66 -8.54 -19.74 4.78
C GLN A 66 -7.63 -18.84 3.96
N ILE A 67 -6.40 -19.29 3.66
CA ILE A 67 -5.47 -18.55 2.79
C ILE A 67 -6.04 -18.42 1.38
N LEU A 68 -6.56 -19.52 0.80
CA LEU A 68 -7.17 -19.50 -0.52
C LEU A 68 -8.37 -18.55 -0.58
N GLN A 69 -9.23 -18.57 0.43
CA GLN A 69 -10.38 -17.67 0.52
C GLN A 69 -9.96 -16.20 0.63
N TYR A 70 -8.92 -15.90 1.40
CA TYR A 70 -8.38 -14.54 1.51
C TYR A 70 -7.81 -14.03 0.17
N LEU A 71 -7.07 -14.88 -0.55
CA LEU A 71 -6.48 -14.52 -1.84
C LEU A 71 -7.56 -14.29 -2.90
N ASP A 72 -8.59 -15.15 -2.94
CA ASP A 72 -9.74 -15.02 -3.84
C ASP A 72 -10.44 -13.68 -3.64
N ALA A 73 -10.77 -13.34 -2.39
CA ALA A 73 -11.38 -12.05 -2.05
C ALA A 73 -10.49 -10.86 -2.44
N SER A 74 -9.18 -10.96 -2.26
CA SER A 74 -8.23 -9.88 -2.55
C SER A 74 -8.03 -9.64 -4.05
N LEU A 75 -8.18 -10.68 -4.89
CA LEU A 75 -8.02 -10.59 -6.34
C LEU A 75 -9.29 -10.10 -7.04
N HIS A 76 -10.47 -10.41 -6.50
CA HIS A 76 -11.75 -10.01 -7.07
C HIS A 76 -12.16 -8.55 -6.79
N ASP A 77 -11.51 -7.88 -5.82
CA ASP A 77 -11.78 -6.49 -5.45
C ASP A 77 -10.83 -5.48 -6.16
N VAL A 78 -10.01 -5.94 -7.13
CA VAL A 78 -9.15 -5.06 -7.93
C VAL A 78 -9.96 -4.52 -9.12
N PRO A 79 -10.40 -3.25 -9.13
CA PRO A 79 -11.03 -2.69 -10.31
C PRO A 79 -10.05 -2.78 -11.48
N ALA A 80 -10.53 -3.28 -12.62
CA ALA A 80 -9.76 -3.36 -13.86
C ALA A 80 -9.13 -1.99 -14.13
N ARG A 81 -7.79 -1.93 -14.09
CA ARG A 81 -7.06 -0.71 -14.45
C ARG A 81 -7.34 -0.44 -15.91
N CYS A 82 -8.20 0.54 -16.22
CA CYS A 82 -8.38 1.05 -17.57
C CYS A 82 -7.01 1.52 -18.07
N GLY A 83 -6.50 0.85 -19.09
CA GLY A 83 -5.27 1.22 -19.81
C GLY A 83 -5.47 2.37 -20.76
#